data_AF-A0A2M8M0Q9-F1
#
_entry.id   AF-A0A2M8M0Q9-F1
#
_cell.length_a   1.000
_cell.length_b   1.000
_cell.length_c   1.000
_cell.angle_alpha   90.00
_cell.angle_beta   90.00
_cell.angle_gamma   90.00
#
_symmetry.space_group_name_H-M   'P 1'
#
loop_
_entity.id
_entity.type
_entity.pdbx_description
1 polymer ?
#
loop_
_entity_poly.entity_id
_entity_poly.type
_entity_poly.pdbx_seq_one_letter_code
_entity_poly.pdbx_strand_id
1 'polypeptide(L)'
;MEAEAGELRSRADTEAREVLVRAEEESRALRESAREASARVRAGGDATAEALLGEARRQAEDLLRTARTEATELRVAAERVLREAVERCEALRLAQERKQAEETAELDRALAAREAEVTARVTGLVEHGDELLSRARRERGAAEDTARLLTEEARERADELLAQARLRRERIERETERVVRTHDQRREAVRQHMAHVRASLATLTGRGLEGLDGSGADAGSGPEEPGGPAVPGQGAPAE
;
A
#
# COMPACT_ATOMS: atom_id res chain seq x y z
N MET A 1 137.47 45.19 74.00
CA MET A 1 136.54 46.17 73.40
C MET A 1 136.09 45.79 71.98
N GLU A 2 136.91 45.90 70.92
CA GLU A 2 136.43 45.57 69.55
C GLU A 2 136.19 44.08 69.30
N ALA A 3 137.05 43.19 69.85
CA ALA A 3 136.89 41.73 69.72
C ALA A 3 135.65 41.20 70.48
N GLU A 4 135.41 41.67 71.70
CA GLU A 4 134.22 41.31 72.50
C GLU A 4 132.91 41.81 71.86
N ALA A 5 132.94 42.99 71.22
CA ALA A 5 131.80 43.51 70.47
C ALA A 5 131.52 42.71 69.18
N GLY A 6 132.55 42.11 68.57
CA GLY A 6 132.43 41.19 67.44
C GLY A 6 131.84 39.84 67.83
N GLU A 7 132.27 39.27 68.97
CA GLU A 7 131.69 38.03 69.51
C GLU A 7 130.24 38.20 69.95
N LEU A 8 129.89 39.32 70.59
CA LEU A 8 128.51 39.62 70.97
C LEU A 8 127.60 39.77 69.73
N ARG A 9 128.08 40.46 68.68
CA ARG A 9 127.36 40.56 67.40
C ARG A 9 127.22 39.19 66.72
N SER A 10 128.26 38.37 66.73
CA SER A 10 128.20 37.01 66.16
C SER A 10 127.23 36.11 66.91
N ARG A 11 127.19 36.18 68.26
CA ARG A 11 126.20 35.48 69.08
C ARG A 11 124.78 35.98 68.79
N ALA A 12 124.57 37.29 68.76
CA ALA A 12 123.27 37.89 68.46
C ALA A 12 122.78 37.53 67.04
N ASP A 13 123.65 37.51 66.04
CA ASP A 13 123.34 37.06 64.68
C ASP A 13 122.99 35.57 64.63
N THR A 14 123.69 34.74 65.41
CA THR A 14 123.42 33.30 65.48
C THR A 14 122.07 33.06 66.15
N GLU A 15 121.79 33.75 67.25
CA GLU A 15 120.53 33.66 67.99
C GLU A 15 119.35 34.20 67.15
N ALA A 16 119.54 35.31 66.43
CA ALA A 16 118.54 35.83 65.48
C ALA A 16 118.26 34.85 64.33
N ARG A 17 119.30 34.19 63.78
CA ARG A 17 119.13 33.14 62.75
C ARG A 17 118.38 31.93 63.31
N GLU A 18 118.69 31.49 64.52
CA GLU A 18 117.97 30.39 65.17
C GLU A 18 116.49 30.71 65.41
N VAL A 19 116.17 31.93 65.84
CA VAL A 19 114.80 32.40 66.00
C VAL A 19 114.07 32.44 64.65
N LEU A 20 114.71 32.91 63.58
CA LEU A 20 114.13 32.92 62.24
C LEU A 20 113.87 31.50 61.72
N VAL A 21 114.83 30.58 61.88
CA VAL A 21 114.65 29.17 61.50
C VAL A 21 113.49 28.55 62.26
N ARG A 22 113.40 28.74 63.58
CA ARG A 22 112.26 28.27 64.39
C ARG A 22 110.94 28.87 63.92
N ALA A 23 110.88 30.18 63.68
CA ALA A 23 109.66 30.84 63.20
C ALA A 23 109.24 30.35 61.80
N GLU A 24 110.18 30.06 60.91
CA GLU A 24 109.90 29.46 59.60
C GLU A 24 109.37 28.03 59.73
N GLU A 25 109.97 27.21 60.59
CA GLU A 25 109.51 25.84 60.87
C GLU A 25 108.09 25.84 61.46
N GLU A 26 107.83 26.68 62.46
CA GLU A 26 106.50 26.87 63.04
C GLU A 26 105.49 27.36 62.00
N SER A 27 105.86 28.32 61.15
CA SER A 27 105.00 28.83 60.07
C SER A 27 104.66 27.74 59.04
N ARG A 28 105.64 26.92 58.66
CA ARG A 28 105.44 25.78 57.75
C ARG A 28 104.51 24.74 58.38
N ALA A 29 104.75 24.36 59.63
CA ALA A 29 103.91 23.42 60.37
C ALA A 29 102.46 23.92 60.50
N LEU A 30 102.26 25.21 60.81
CA LEU A 30 100.93 25.80 60.90
C LEU A 30 100.22 25.79 59.54
N ARG A 31 100.91 26.13 58.44
CA ARG A 31 100.34 26.08 57.09
C ARG A 31 99.98 24.67 56.65
N GLU A 32 100.82 23.69 56.97
CA GLU A 32 100.54 22.28 56.69
C GLU A 32 99.32 21.80 57.48
N SER A 33 99.27 22.07 58.79
CA SER A 33 98.11 21.79 59.64
C SER A 33 96.82 22.44 59.13
N ALA A 34 96.88 23.71 58.71
CA ALA A 34 95.74 24.41 58.13
C ALA A 34 95.28 23.81 56.79
N ARG A 35 96.23 23.39 55.94
CA ARG A 35 95.95 22.70 54.66
C ARG A 35 95.28 21.35 54.91
N GLU A 36 95.80 20.56 55.83
CA GLU A 36 95.20 19.28 56.22
C GLU A 36 93.80 19.46 56.80
N ALA A 37 93.61 20.43 57.70
CA ALA A 37 92.30 20.72 58.28
C ALA A 37 91.29 21.12 57.18
N SER A 38 91.70 21.98 56.26
CA SER A 38 90.87 22.38 55.11
C SER A 38 90.58 21.21 54.16
N ALA A 39 91.54 20.30 53.96
CA ALA A 39 91.33 19.08 53.18
C ALA A 39 90.33 18.14 53.85
N ARG A 40 90.42 17.94 55.17
CA ARG A 40 89.47 17.14 55.96
C ARG A 40 88.05 17.71 55.88
N VAL A 41 87.89 19.03 56.02
CA VAL A 41 86.57 19.69 55.91
C VAL A 41 85.98 19.52 54.50
N ARG A 42 86.79 19.72 53.45
CA ARG A 42 86.33 19.51 52.07
C ARG A 42 85.91 18.06 51.82
N ALA A 43 86.75 17.10 52.20
CA ALA A 43 86.43 15.68 52.05
C ALA A 43 85.16 15.28 52.81
N GLY A 44 84.95 15.82 54.02
CA GLY A 44 83.71 15.60 54.78
C GLY A 44 82.48 16.23 54.13
N GLY A 45 82.64 17.43 53.55
CA GLY A 45 81.60 18.11 52.77
C GLY A 45 81.21 17.32 51.51
N ASP A 46 82.21 16.88 50.74
CA ASP A 46 82.01 16.08 49.53
C ASP A 46 81.31 14.76 49.86
N ALA A 47 81.76 14.04 50.90
CA ALA A 47 81.13 12.81 51.35
C ALA A 47 79.67 13.01 51.79
N THR A 48 79.37 14.13 52.47
CA THR A 48 78.00 14.47 52.87
C THR A 48 77.13 14.79 51.65
N ALA A 49 77.66 15.56 50.69
CA ALA A 49 76.95 15.89 49.46
C ALA A 49 76.66 14.64 48.62
N GLU A 50 77.63 13.74 48.47
CA GLU A 50 77.47 12.45 47.78
C GLU A 50 76.42 11.57 48.46
N ALA A 51 76.43 11.50 49.80
CA ALA A 51 75.44 10.75 50.55
C ALA A 51 74.02 11.29 50.34
N LEU A 52 73.84 12.62 50.41
CA LEU A 52 72.55 13.28 50.19
C LEU A 52 72.04 13.09 48.76
N LEU A 53 72.91 13.24 47.76
CA LEU A 53 72.54 13.00 46.36
C LEU A 53 72.20 11.53 46.11
N GLY A 54 72.92 10.60 46.73
CA GLY A 54 72.62 9.17 46.67
C GLY A 54 71.25 8.85 47.27
N GLU A 55 70.91 9.44 48.42
CA GLU A 55 69.60 9.27 49.05
C GLU A 55 68.48 9.89 48.20
N ALA A 56 68.64 11.12 47.73
CA ALA A 56 67.66 11.78 46.87
C ALA A 56 67.40 10.99 45.57
N ARG A 57 68.44 10.40 44.97
CA ARG A 57 68.30 9.53 43.79
C ARG A 57 67.51 8.26 44.09
N ARG A 58 67.81 7.56 45.20
CA ARG A 58 67.05 6.38 45.62
C ARG A 58 65.58 6.71 45.84
N GLN A 59 65.29 7.79 46.56
CA GLN A 59 63.91 8.23 46.79
C GLN A 59 63.18 8.57 45.48
N ALA A 60 63.85 9.27 44.56
CA ALA A 60 63.27 9.56 43.24
C ALA A 60 63.00 8.29 42.43
N GLU A 61 63.93 7.32 42.45
CA GLU A 61 63.74 6.03 41.77
C GLU A 61 62.59 5.22 42.38
N ASP A 62 62.45 5.22 43.70
CA ASP A 62 61.36 4.55 44.41
C ASP A 62 60.00 5.19 44.10
N LEU A 63 59.92 6.52 44.07
CA LEU A 63 58.72 7.25 43.67
C LEU A 63 58.34 6.95 42.21
N LEU A 64 59.31 6.96 41.30
CA LEU A 64 59.07 6.64 39.89
C LEU A 64 58.63 5.19 39.71
N ARG A 65 59.22 4.25 40.45
CA ARG A 65 58.83 2.84 40.41
C ARG A 65 57.40 2.66 40.88
N THR A 66 57.05 3.27 42.02
CA THR A 66 55.69 3.23 42.59
C THR A 66 54.67 3.83 41.63
N ALA A 67 54.92 5.04 41.13
CA ALA A 67 54.01 5.71 40.20
C ALA A 67 53.79 4.93 38.90
N ARG A 68 54.84 4.26 38.38
CA ARG A 68 54.73 3.41 37.19
C ARG A 68 53.93 2.14 37.43
N THR A 69 54.11 1.51 38.59
CA THR A 69 53.31 0.34 38.98
C THR A 69 51.84 0.72 39.11
N GLU A 70 51.53 1.77 39.87
CA GLU A 70 50.15 2.27 40.04
C GLU A 70 49.51 2.64 38.70
N ALA A 71 50.23 3.36 37.83
CA ALA A 71 49.72 3.72 36.51
C ALA A 71 49.45 2.48 35.64
N THR A 72 50.28 1.45 35.74
CA THR A 72 50.08 0.19 35.00
C THR A 72 48.88 -0.58 35.52
N GLU A 73 48.72 -0.68 36.85
CA GLU A 73 47.58 -1.34 37.49
C GLU A 73 46.26 -0.65 37.14
N LEU A 74 46.23 0.69 37.22
CA LEU A 74 45.07 1.49 36.82
C LEU A 74 44.72 1.29 35.34
N ARG A 75 45.72 1.27 34.45
CA ARG A 75 45.50 1.01 33.03
C ARG A 75 44.91 -0.37 32.79
N VAL A 76 45.47 -1.42 33.40
CA VAL A 76 44.96 -2.79 33.26
C VAL A 76 43.53 -2.91 33.80
N ALA A 77 43.25 -2.28 34.94
CA ALA A 77 41.91 -2.24 35.51
C ALA A 77 40.91 -1.52 34.59
N ALA A 78 41.29 -0.37 34.03
CA ALA A 78 40.46 0.39 33.09
C ALA A 78 40.19 -0.40 31.80
N GLU A 79 41.22 -1.03 31.22
CA GLU A 79 41.08 -1.88 30.03
C GLU A 79 40.17 -3.08 30.27
N ARG A 80 40.19 -3.66 31.47
CA ARG A 80 39.27 -4.75 31.85
C ARG A 80 37.83 -4.25 31.92
N VAL A 81 37.58 -3.14 32.60
CA VAL A 81 36.23 -2.55 32.70
C VAL A 81 35.70 -2.17 31.31
N LEU A 82 36.55 -1.62 30.43
CA LEU A 82 36.16 -1.30 29.07
C LEU A 82 35.79 -2.56 28.27
N ARG A 83 36.60 -3.63 28.35
CA ARG A 83 36.29 -4.91 27.68
C ARG A 83 34.96 -5.49 28.16
N GLU A 84 34.75 -5.55 29.47
CA GLU A 84 33.49 -6.01 30.06
C GLU A 84 32.29 -5.13 29.65
N ALA A 85 32.49 -3.82 29.46
CA ALA A 85 31.45 -2.93 28.95
C ALA A 85 31.15 -3.18 27.48
N VAL A 86 32.17 -3.35 26.63
CA VAL A 86 32.01 -3.66 25.20
C VAL A 86 31.27 -4.99 25.02
N GLU A 87 31.70 -6.04 25.71
CA GLU A 87 31.06 -7.36 25.65
C GLU A 87 29.58 -7.30 26.06
N ARG A 88 29.26 -6.56 27.12
CA ARG A 88 27.86 -6.35 27.54
C ARG A 88 27.05 -5.57 26.50
N CYS A 89 27.62 -4.51 25.92
CA CYS A 89 26.94 -3.73 24.88
C CYS A 89 26.69 -4.58 23.62
N GLU A 90 27.65 -5.41 23.21
CA GLU A 90 27.48 -6.32 22.08
C GLU A 90 26.42 -7.39 22.36
N ALA A 91 26.41 -7.98 23.57
CA ALA A 91 25.39 -8.94 23.98
C ALA A 91 23.98 -8.30 23.96
N LEU A 92 23.84 -7.08 24.48
CA LEU A 92 22.58 -6.33 24.45
C LEU A 92 22.14 -6.02 23.01
N ARG A 93 23.07 -5.60 22.15
CA ARG A 93 22.78 -5.34 20.73
C ARG A 93 22.26 -6.61 20.03
N LEU A 94 22.95 -7.74 20.20
CA LEU A 94 22.55 -9.01 19.60
C LEU A 94 21.19 -9.50 20.14
N ALA A 95 20.94 -9.32 21.44
CA ALA A 95 19.64 -9.65 22.02
C ALA A 95 18.51 -8.78 21.43
N GLN A 96 18.76 -7.49 21.24
CA GLN A 96 17.81 -6.57 20.63
C GLN A 96 17.54 -6.91 19.16
N GLU A 97 18.59 -7.23 18.39
CA GLU A 97 18.45 -7.65 16.98
C GLU A 97 17.63 -8.93 16.85
N ARG A 98 17.87 -9.92 17.74
CA ARG A 98 17.07 -11.15 17.77
C ARG A 98 15.61 -10.88 18.08
N LYS A 99 15.34 -10.09 19.13
CA LYS A 99 13.98 -9.71 19.50
C LYS A 99 13.25 -9.01 18.36
N GLN A 100 13.90 -8.06 17.69
CA GLN A 100 13.32 -7.35 16.55
C GLN A 100 13.07 -8.29 15.37
N ALA A 101 13.98 -9.22 15.09
CA ALA A 101 13.79 -10.22 14.04
C ALA A 101 12.61 -11.16 14.34
N GLU A 102 12.45 -11.58 15.60
CA GLU A 102 11.32 -12.40 16.05
C GLU A 102 9.99 -11.67 15.93
N GLU A 103 9.90 -10.43 16.44
CA GLU A 103 8.71 -9.58 16.33
C GLU A 103 8.34 -9.31 14.87
N THR A 104 9.33 -9.02 14.03
CA THR A 104 9.12 -8.81 12.58
C THR A 104 8.60 -10.08 11.92
N ALA A 105 9.21 -11.24 12.20
CA ALA A 105 8.77 -12.52 11.64
C ALA A 105 7.36 -12.93 12.13
N GLU A 106 6.95 -12.53 13.34
CA GLU A 106 5.58 -12.69 13.84
C GLU A 106 4.59 -11.80 13.09
N LEU A 107 4.91 -10.52 12.94
CA LEU A 107 4.08 -9.57 12.19
C LEU A 107 3.93 -9.99 10.73
N ASP A 108 5.01 -10.40 10.07
CA ASP A 108 4.97 -10.85 8.68
C ASP A 108 4.08 -12.08 8.51
N ARG A 109 4.17 -13.05 9.43
CA ARG A 109 3.28 -14.22 9.42
C ARG A 109 1.82 -13.85 9.65
N ALA A 110 1.54 -12.92 10.56
CA ALA A 110 0.18 -12.45 10.81
C ALA A 110 -0.40 -11.69 9.60
N LEU A 111 0.40 -10.84 8.95
CA LEU A 111 0.03 -10.14 7.73
C LEU A 111 -0.24 -11.12 6.58
N ALA A 112 0.67 -12.06 6.33
CA ALA A 112 0.49 -13.07 5.28
C ALA A 112 -0.77 -13.93 5.52
N ALA A 113 -1.08 -14.27 6.77
CA ALA A 113 -2.30 -15.00 7.11
C ALA A 113 -3.56 -14.16 6.83
N ARG A 114 -3.56 -12.87 7.17
CA ARG A 114 -4.67 -11.95 6.89
C ARG A 114 -4.85 -11.70 5.39
N GLU A 115 -3.76 -11.56 4.66
CA GLU A 115 -3.80 -11.44 3.20
C GLU A 115 -4.40 -12.69 2.58
N ALA A 116 -3.97 -13.89 3.00
CA ALA A 116 -4.55 -15.15 2.53
C ALA A 116 -6.05 -15.28 2.85
N GLU A 117 -6.48 -14.87 4.05
CA GLU A 117 -7.90 -14.85 4.45
C GLU A 117 -8.71 -13.92 3.55
N VAL A 118 -8.23 -12.69 3.33
CA VAL A 118 -8.89 -11.70 2.47
C VAL A 118 -8.94 -12.19 1.02
N THR A 119 -7.84 -12.72 0.48
CA THR A 119 -7.80 -13.29 -0.86
C THR A 119 -8.82 -14.42 -1.01
N ALA A 120 -8.85 -15.38 -0.08
CA ALA A 120 -9.82 -16.47 -0.12
C ALA A 120 -11.26 -15.96 -0.06
N ARG A 121 -11.54 -14.95 0.77
CA ARG A 121 -12.88 -14.34 0.86
C ARG A 121 -13.28 -13.64 -0.43
N VAL A 122 -12.38 -12.86 -1.03
CA VAL A 122 -12.63 -12.16 -2.30
C VAL A 122 -12.85 -13.16 -3.42
N THR A 123 -11.99 -14.17 -3.55
CA THR A 123 -12.15 -15.24 -4.55
C THR A 123 -13.50 -15.93 -4.40
N GLY A 124 -13.88 -16.35 -3.19
CA GLY A 124 -15.18 -16.99 -2.96
C GLY A 124 -16.38 -16.08 -3.25
N LEU A 125 -16.28 -14.77 -2.99
CA LEU A 125 -17.34 -13.81 -3.35
C LEU A 125 -17.45 -13.62 -4.86
N VAL A 126 -16.33 -13.58 -5.57
CA VAL A 126 -16.30 -13.49 -7.04
C VAL A 126 -16.90 -14.74 -7.66
N GLU A 127 -16.48 -15.93 -7.24
CA GLU A 127 -17.02 -17.20 -7.72
C GLU A 127 -18.53 -17.30 -7.49
N HIS A 128 -18.99 -16.95 -6.29
CA HIS A 128 -20.42 -16.93 -5.98
C HIS A 128 -21.20 -15.92 -6.84
N GLY A 129 -20.63 -14.73 -7.06
CA GLY A 129 -21.21 -13.71 -7.93
C GLY A 129 -21.34 -14.20 -9.38
N ASP A 130 -20.29 -14.84 -9.90
CA ASP A 130 -20.28 -15.41 -11.24
C ASP A 130 -21.30 -16.55 -11.40
N GLU A 131 -21.45 -17.41 -10.39
CA GLU A 131 -22.48 -18.45 -10.36
C GLU A 131 -23.89 -17.86 -10.41
N LEU A 132 -24.17 -16.85 -9.57
CA LEU A 132 -25.47 -16.16 -9.53
C LEU A 132 -25.76 -15.47 -10.87
N LEU A 133 -24.78 -14.78 -11.44
CA LEU A 133 -24.92 -14.11 -12.73
C LEU A 133 -25.15 -15.11 -13.87
N SER A 134 -24.42 -16.21 -13.87
CA SER A 134 -24.58 -17.31 -14.83
C SER A 134 -25.97 -17.93 -14.74
N ARG A 135 -26.48 -18.14 -13.52
CA ARG A 135 -27.85 -18.60 -13.27
C ARG A 135 -28.89 -17.61 -13.76
N ALA A 136 -28.79 -16.35 -13.38
CA ALA A 136 -29.73 -15.29 -13.80
C ALA A 136 -29.78 -15.14 -15.32
N ARG A 137 -28.63 -15.24 -16.01
CA ARG A 137 -28.56 -15.23 -17.48
C ARG A 137 -29.30 -16.41 -18.11
N ARG A 138 -29.18 -17.61 -17.54
CA ARG A 138 -29.93 -18.79 -18.02
C ARG A 138 -31.43 -18.65 -17.79
N GLU A 139 -31.84 -18.22 -16.60
CA GLU A 139 -33.25 -17.99 -16.27
C GLU A 139 -33.87 -16.91 -17.17
N ARG A 140 -33.15 -15.82 -17.42
CA ARG A 140 -33.56 -14.78 -18.38
C ARG A 140 -33.70 -15.34 -19.80
N GLY A 141 -32.71 -16.08 -20.28
CA GLY A 141 -32.76 -16.70 -21.62
C GLY A 141 -33.96 -17.62 -21.79
N ALA A 142 -34.22 -18.49 -20.81
CA ALA A 142 -35.39 -19.38 -20.83
C ALA A 142 -36.72 -18.61 -20.83
N ALA A 143 -36.82 -17.52 -20.07
CA ALA A 143 -38.00 -16.66 -20.05
C ALA A 143 -38.20 -15.93 -21.38
N GLU A 144 -37.12 -15.40 -21.98
CA GLU A 144 -37.15 -14.76 -23.30
C GLU A 144 -37.62 -15.74 -24.39
N ASP A 145 -37.08 -16.97 -24.40
CA ASP A 145 -37.48 -18.01 -25.36
C ASP A 145 -38.95 -18.42 -25.17
N THR A 146 -39.40 -18.60 -23.92
CA THR A 146 -40.81 -18.89 -23.63
C THR A 146 -41.73 -17.76 -24.10
N ALA A 147 -41.36 -16.51 -23.86
CA ALA A 147 -42.14 -15.35 -24.30
C ALA A 147 -42.22 -15.25 -25.84
N ARG A 148 -41.14 -15.60 -26.55
CA ARG A 148 -41.13 -15.68 -28.02
C ARG A 148 -42.08 -16.77 -28.51
N LEU A 149 -41.98 -17.98 -27.97
CA LEU A 149 -42.85 -19.10 -28.34
C LEU A 149 -44.33 -18.76 -28.11
N LEU A 150 -44.70 -18.22 -26.95
CA LEU A 150 -46.08 -17.82 -26.67
C LEU A 150 -46.57 -16.72 -27.63
N THR A 151 -45.69 -15.79 -28.02
CA THR A 151 -46.04 -14.75 -28.99
C THR A 151 -46.22 -15.32 -30.39
N GLU A 152 -45.38 -16.26 -30.80
CA GLU A 152 -45.48 -16.98 -32.08
C GLU A 152 -46.75 -17.82 -32.13
N GLU A 153 -47.01 -18.63 -31.11
CA GLU A 153 -48.25 -19.41 -30.97
C GLU A 153 -49.51 -18.52 -31.00
N ALA A 154 -49.49 -17.39 -30.28
CA ALA A 154 -50.61 -16.44 -30.28
C ALA A 154 -50.85 -15.82 -31.67
N ARG A 155 -49.78 -15.51 -32.41
CA ARG A 155 -49.86 -15.00 -33.79
C ARG A 155 -50.42 -16.05 -34.74
N GLU A 156 -49.92 -17.28 -34.69
CA GLU A 156 -50.42 -18.39 -35.50
C GLU A 156 -51.91 -18.66 -35.22
N ARG A 157 -52.31 -18.65 -33.95
CA ARG A 157 -53.72 -18.80 -33.54
C ARG A 157 -54.59 -17.67 -34.10
N ALA A 158 -54.10 -16.43 -34.05
CA ALA A 158 -54.81 -15.28 -34.58
C ALA A 158 -54.98 -15.39 -36.10
N ASP A 159 -53.92 -15.76 -36.83
CA ASP A 159 -53.96 -15.97 -38.27
C ASP A 159 -54.91 -17.10 -38.68
N GLU A 160 -54.93 -18.21 -37.93
CA GLU A 160 -55.87 -19.31 -38.12
C GLU A 160 -57.32 -18.85 -37.93
N LEU A 161 -57.62 -18.14 -36.83
CA LEU A 161 -58.96 -17.61 -36.56
C LEU A 161 -59.41 -16.63 -37.64
N LEU A 162 -58.52 -15.75 -38.12
CA LEU A 162 -58.81 -14.83 -39.22
C LEU A 162 -59.08 -15.58 -40.53
N ALA A 163 -58.33 -16.64 -40.82
CA ALA A 163 -58.57 -17.48 -41.99
C ALA A 163 -59.93 -18.21 -41.91
N GLN A 164 -60.26 -18.79 -40.75
CA GLN A 164 -61.57 -19.42 -40.52
C GLN A 164 -62.72 -18.41 -40.65
N ALA A 165 -62.56 -17.20 -40.10
CA ALA A 165 -63.54 -16.13 -40.22
C ALA A 165 -63.76 -15.71 -41.68
N ARG A 166 -62.68 -15.60 -42.48
CA ARG A 166 -62.76 -15.30 -43.93
C ARG A 166 -63.51 -16.40 -44.68
N LEU A 167 -63.20 -17.67 -44.43
CA LEU A 167 -63.91 -18.80 -45.05
C LEU A 167 -65.40 -18.82 -44.68
N ARG A 168 -65.73 -18.53 -43.41
CA ARG A 168 -67.12 -18.45 -42.95
C ARG A 168 -67.85 -17.29 -43.62
N ARG A 169 -67.22 -16.12 -43.72
CA ARG A 169 -67.73 -14.96 -44.46
C ARG A 169 -68.00 -15.32 -45.91
N GLU A 170 -67.05 -15.89 -46.63
CA GLU A 170 -67.23 -16.30 -48.04
C GLU A 170 -68.35 -17.33 -48.20
N ARG A 171 -68.50 -18.27 -47.26
CA ARG A 171 -69.61 -19.23 -47.28
C ARG A 171 -70.96 -18.52 -47.12
N ILE A 172 -71.04 -17.59 -46.16
CA ILE A 172 -72.25 -16.80 -45.94
C ILE A 172 -72.56 -15.97 -47.19
N GLU A 173 -71.58 -15.29 -47.79
CA GLU A 173 -71.72 -14.53 -49.04
C GLU A 173 -72.24 -15.40 -50.19
N ARG A 174 -71.69 -16.61 -50.39
CA ARG A 174 -72.18 -17.55 -51.42
C ARG A 174 -73.60 -18.05 -51.12
N GLU A 175 -73.92 -18.27 -49.85
CA GLU A 175 -75.25 -18.72 -49.42
C GLU A 175 -76.29 -17.61 -49.59
N THR A 176 -75.97 -16.38 -49.20
CA THR A 176 -76.83 -15.21 -49.42
C THR A 176 -77.00 -14.93 -50.90
N GLU A 177 -75.95 -15.00 -51.72
CA GLU A 177 -76.05 -14.92 -53.18
C GLU A 177 -76.97 -16.00 -53.76
N ARG A 178 -76.88 -17.26 -53.30
CA ARG A 178 -77.78 -18.34 -53.73
C ARG A 178 -79.23 -18.06 -53.36
N VAL A 179 -79.46 -17.57 -52.14
CA VAL A 179 -80.79 -17.20 -51.64
C VAL A 179 -81.36 -16.06 -52.49
N VAL A 180 -80.58 -15.00 -52.74
CA VAL A 180 -80.97 -13.88 -53.61
C VAL A 180 -81.31 -14.39 -55.01
N ARG A 181 -80.44 -15.19 -55.65
CA ARG A 181 -80.71 -15.78 -56.97
C ARG A 181 -81.99 -16.61 -56.99
N THR A 182 -82.24 -17.39 -55.94
CA THR A 182 -83.46 -18.21 -55.82
C THR A 182 -84.71 -17.33 -55.65
N HIS A 183 -84.63 -16.26 -54.85
CA HIS A 183 -85.71 -15.28 -54.72
C HIS A 183 -85.98 -14.56 -56.04
N ASP A 184 -84.94 -14.18 -56.78
CA ASP A 184 -85.08 -13.55 -58.10
C ASP A 184 -85.72 -14.51 -59.10
N GLN A 185 -85.30 -15.78 -59.13
CA GLN A 185 -85.94 -16.83 -59.94
C GLN A 185 -87.40 -17.06 -59.55
N ARG A 186 -87.74 -17.08 -58.25
CA ARG A 186 -89.14 -17.17 -57.79
C ARG A 186 -89.96 -15.95 -58.19
N ARG A 187 -89.41 -14.74 -58.05
CA ARG A 187 -90.04 -13.49 -58.49
C ARG A 187 -90.26 -13.50 -60.00
N GLU A 188 -89.31 -13.99 -60.77
CA GLU A 188 -89.42 -14.16 -62.21
C GLU A 188 -90.47 -15.22 -62.59
N ALA A 189 -90.46 -16.39 -61.95
CA ALA A 189 -91.46 -17.43 -62.16
C ALA A 189 -92.88 -16.96 -61.80
N VAL A 190 -93.06 -16.20 -60.72
CA VAL A 190 -94.34 -15.57 -60.37
C VAL A 190 -94.74 -14.52 -61.42
N ARG A 191 -93.81 -13.69 -61.90
CA ARG A 191 -94.07 -12.74 -62.99
C ARG A 191 -94.51 -13.45 -64.28
N GLN A 192 -93.85 -14.55 -64.64
CA GLN A 192 -94.21 -15.39 -65.79
C GLN A 192 -95.57 -16.09 -65.59
N HIS A 193 -95.85 -16.64 -64.41
CA HIS A 193 -97.15 -17.23 -64.09
C HIS A 193 -98.26 -16.18 -64.13
N MET A 194 -98.03 -14.97 -63.59
CA MET A 194 -98.98 -13.85 -63.69
C MET A 194 -99.13 -13.33 -65.12
N ALA A 195 -98.09 -13.39 -65.95
CA ALA A 195 -98.20 -13.11 -67.38
C ALA A 195 -99.03 -14.18 -68.09
N HIS A 196 -98.84 -15.46 -67.75
CA HIS A 196 -99.60 -16.59 -68.28
C HIS A 196 -101.06 -16.59 -67.82
N VAL A 197 -101.35 -16.28 -66.56
CA VAL A 197 -102.72 -16.10 -66.03
C VAL A 197 -103.37 -14.89 -66.68
N ARG A 198 -102.66 -13.78 -66.89
CA ARG A 198 -103.19 -12.64 -67.68
C ARG A 198 -103.47 -13.03 -69.12
N ALA A 199 -102.61 -13.81 -69.78
CA ALA A 199 -102.85 -14.33 -71.13
C ALA A 199 -103.99 -15.37 -71.18
N SER A 200 -104.15 -16.19 -70.14
CA SER A 200 -105.22 -17.20 -69.99
C SER A 200 -106.56 -16.55 -69.68
N LEU A 201 -106.58 -15.50 -68.86
CA LEU A 201 -107.76 -14.66 -68.64
C LEU A 201 -108.09 -13.86 -69.89
N ALA A 202 -107.10 -13.32 -70.63
CA ALA A 202 -107.33 -12.64 -71.91
C ALA A 202 -107.93 -13.59 -72.97
N THR A 203 -107.57 -14.87 -72.96
CA THR A 203 -108.16 -15.91 -73.83
C THR A 203 -109.53 -16.40 -73.36
N LEU A 204 -109.81 -16.45 -72.05
CA LEU A 204 -111.15 -16.80 -71.52
C LEU A 204 -112.14 -15.62 -71.48
N THR A 205 -111.68 -14.37 -71.61
CA THR A 205 -112.51 -13.16 -71.53
C THR A 205 -112.56 -12.33 -72.82
N GLY A 206 -111.91 -12.76 -73.90
CA GLY A 206 -112.08 -12.16 -75.22
C GLY A 206 -111.77 -10.66 -75.25
N ARG A 207 -110.64 -10.21 -74.68
CA ARG A 207 -110.05 -8.89 -74.95
C ARG A 207 -108.52 -8.94 -74.89
N GLY A 208 -107.90 -8.42 -75.95
CA GLY A 208 -106.47 -8.39 -76.20
C GLY A 208 -105.66 -7.40 -75.35
N LEU A 209 -104.35 -7.61 -75.42
CA LEU A 209 -103.22 -6.94 -74.78
C LEU A 209 -103.00 -5.49 -75.22
N GLU A 210 -102.47 -4.67 -74.31
CA GLU A 210 -101.63 -3.46 -74.51
C GLU A 210 -101.23 -2.97 -73.09
N GLY A 211 -100.01 -2.63 -72.66
CA GLY A 211 -98.66 -2.54 -73.20
C GLY A 211 -97.85 -1.60 -72.28
N LEU A 212 -96.62 -2.00 -71.88
CA LEU A 212 -95.40 -1.17 -71.64
C LEU A 212 -95.42 -0.11 -70.49
N ASP A 213 -94.35 0.35 -69.82
CA ASP A 213 -92.92 0.02 -69.67
C ASP A 213 -92.31 0.99 -68.61
N GLY A 214 -91.18 0.58 -68.00
CA GLY A 214 -90.10 1.46 -67.47
C GLY A 214 -90.24 2.01 -66.04
N SER A 215 -89.20 2.44 -65.33
CA SER A 215 -87.72 2.41 -65.45
C SER A 215 -87.13 3.17 -64.25
N GLY A 216 -85.92 2.81 -63.77
CA GLY A 216 -85.03 3.65 -62.93
C GLY A 216 -85.16 3.40 -61.41
N ALA A 217 -84.15 2.96 -60.63
CA ALA A 217 -82.74 3.34 -60.47
C ALA A 217 -82.53 4.76 -59.89
N ASP A 218 -82.19 4.85 -58.59
CA ASP A 218 -81.23 5.80 -57.97
C ASP A 218 -81.07 5.44 -56.47
N ALA A 219 -79.92 4.94 -56.00
CA ALA A 219 -78.79 5.68 -55.39
C ALA A 219 -79.15 6.50 -54.14
N GLY A 220 -78.44 6.25 -53.04
CA GLY A 220 -78.62 6.95 -51.77
C GLY A 220 -77.59 6.53 -50.73
N SER A 221 -76.34 6.88 -50.98
CA SER A 221 -75.20 6.78 -50.07
C SER A 221 -75.26 7.85 -48.97
N GLY A 222 -74.82 7.51 -47.76
CA GLY A 222 -74.39 8.43 -46.70
C GLY A 222 -74.98 8.08 -45.32
N PRO A 223 -74.37 8.51 -44.19
CA PRO A 223 -73.15 9.32 -43.99
C PRO A 223 -72.07 8.47 -43.26
N GLU A 224 -70.89 8.87 -42.80
CA GLU A 224 -70.51 10.07 -42.05
C GLU A 224 -68.99 9.98 -41.80
N GLU A 225 -68.21 10.94 -42.32
CA GLU A 225 -67.06 11.45 -41.56
C GLU A 225 -67.66 12.44 -40.54
N PRO A 226 -67.14 12.54 -39.30
CA PRO A 226 -65.95 13.37 -39.11
C PRO A 226 -65.03 12.97 -37.95
N GLY A 227 -63.82 13.54 -38.00
CA GLY A 227 -63.24 14.10 -36.78
C GLY A 227 -62.00 13.39 -36.28
N GLY A 228 -60.89 13.64 -36.97
CA GLY A 228 -59.90 14.59 -36.45
C GLY A 228 -59.10 14.25 -35.18
N PRO A 229 -58.01 14.99 -34.93
CA PRO A 229 -56.76 14.43 -34.41
C PRO A 229 -56.56 14.70 -32.92
N ALA A 230 -55.77 13.85 -32.24
CA ALA A 230 -55.14 14.20 -30.96
C ALA A 230 -53.87 13.37 -30.70
N VAL A 231 -52.75 13.90 -31.16
CA VAL A 231 -51.43 13.86 -30.48
C VAL A 231 -51.30 15.26 -29.83
N PRO A 232 -50.57 15.56 -28.73
CA PRO A 232 -49.63 14.77 -27.90
C PRO A 232 -49.85 14.90 -26.37
N GLY A 233 -49.03 14.22 -25.57
CA GLY A 233 -48.76 14.60 -24.17
C GLY A 233 -48.19 13.45 -23.36
N GLN A 234 -46.86 13.33 -23.26
CA GLN A 234 -46.10 13.65 -22.05
C GLN A 234 -46.30 12.66 -20.89
N GLY A 235 -45.21 12.00 -20.52
CA GLY A 235 -45.14 11.20 -19.30
C GLY A 235 -43.86 10.37 -19.18
N ALA A 236 -42.69 11.01 -19.17
CA ALA A 236 -41.64 10.59 -18.23
C ALA A 236 -42.15 10.92 -16.80
N PRO A 237 -41.70 10.28 -15.70
CA PRO A 237 -40.31 9.83 -15.49
C PRO A 237 -40.10 8.53 -14.67
N ALA A 238 -38.82 8.19 -14.53
CA ALA A 238 -38.15 7.56 -13.39
C ALA A 238 -38.63 6.16 -12.91
N GLU A 239 -37.80 5.15 -13.19
CA GLU A 239 -36.88 4.53 -12.21
C GLU A 239 -35.74 3.80 -12.94
#